data_AF-A0A969B3G4-F1
#
_entry.id   AF-A0A969B3G4-F1
#
_cell.length_a   1.000
_cell.length_b   1.000
_cell.length_c   1.000
_cell.angle_alpha   90.00
_cell.angle_beta   90.00
_cell.angle_gamma   90.00
#
_symmetry.space_group_name_H-M   'P 1'
#
loop_
_entity.id
_entity.type
_entity.pdbx_description
1 polymer ?
#
loop_
_entity_poly.entity_id
_entity_poly.type
_entity_poly.pdbx_seq_one_letter_code
_entity_poly.pdbx_strand_id
1 'polypeptide(L)' 'MNNQTQAKSIQLYNSLGGELVFDTNMFNYYKFSFGFRYSYLFHDDPLNANVNNTFEFFIPLVRF' A
#
# COMPACT_ATOMS: atom_id res chain seq x y z
N MET A 1 5.16 -4.57 43.73
CA MET A 1 4.37 -4.92 42.53
C MET A 1 3.69 -3.66 42.03
N ASN A 2 4.28 -2.97 41.05
CA ASN A 2 3.67 -1.80 40.42
C ASN A 2 3.17 -2.20 39.05
N ASN A 3 1.87 -2.46 38.95
CA ASN A 3 1.18 -2.70 37.69
C ASN A 3 1.03 -1.37 36.97
N GLN A 4 2.03 -1.02 36.18
CA GLN A 4 1.86 -0.02 35.13
C GLN A 4 1.01 -0.67 34.04
N THR A 5 -0.30 -0.46 34.13
CA THR A 5 -1.23 -0.75 33.05
C THR A 5 -0.79 0.12 31.86
N GLN A 6 -0.07 -0.48 30.91
CA GLN A 6 0.38 0.18 29.70
C GLN A 6 -0.85 0.72 28.98
N ALA A 7 -1.03 2.04 28.98
CA ALA A 7 -2.04 2.68 28.18
C ALA A 7 -1.66 2.42 26.71
N LYS A 8 -2.35 1.45 26.09
CA LYS A 8 -2.24 1.17 24.66
C LYS A 8 -2.61 2.46 23.91
N SER A 9 -1.62 3.22 23.47
CA SER A 9 -1.84 4.35 22.57
C SER A 9 -2.54 3.78 21.34
N ILE A 10 -3.72 4.30 21.02
CA ILE A 10 -4.41 3.96 19.78
C ILE A 10 -3.60 4.62 18.68
N GLN A 11 -2.64 3.90 18.09
CA GLN A 11 -1.90 4.37 16.93
C GLN A 11 -2.86 4.41 15.74
N LEU A 12 -3.19 5.63 15.31
CA LEU A 12 -3.99 5.90 14.12
C LEU A 12 -3.08 5.80 12.90
N TYR A 13 -3.14 4.65 12.22
CA TYR A 13 -2.48 4.44 10.94
C TYR A 13 -3.29 5.13 9.83
N ASN A 14 -3.10 6.44 9.70
CA ASN A 14 -3.66 7.21 8.60
C ASN A 14 -2.71 7.10 7.41
N SER A 15 -3.21 6.61 6.27
CA SER A 15 -2.49 6.58 4.99
C SER A 15 -3.36 7.12 3.86
N LEU A 16 -2.68 7.57 2.80
CA LEU A 16 -3.24 8.03 1.53
C LEU A 16 -2.55 7.22 0.45
N GLY A 17 -3.30 6.76 -0.54
CA GLY A 17 -2.72 6.05 -1.68
C GLY A 17 -3.37 6.45 -2.98
N GLY A 18 -2.62 6.26 -4.06
CA GLY A 18 -3.10 6.40 -5.43
C GLY A 18 -2.60 5.25 -6.28
N GLU A 19 -3.42 4.83 -7.24
CA GLU A 19 -3.03 3.85 -8.24
C GLU A 19 -3.32 4.37 -9.65
N LEU A 20 -2.40 4.03 -10.56
CA LEU A 20 -2.53 4.29 -11.99
C LEU A 20 -2.49 2.96 -12.71
N VAL A 21 -3.52 2.67 -13.49
CA VAL A 21 -3.66 1.42 -14.25
C VAL A 21 -3.67 1.75 -15.73
N PHE A 22 -2.86 1.02 -16.49
CA PHE A 22 -2.77 1.10 -17.94
C PHE A 22 -3.37 -0.15 -18.55
N ASP A 23 -4.50 0.01 -19.22
CA ASP A 23 -5.13 -1.05 -20.00
C ASP A 23 -4.62 -0.98 -21.44
N THR A 24 -3.87 -2.01 -21.83
CA THR A 24 -3.33 -2.12 -23.18
C THR A 24 -4.05 -3.23 -23.92
N ASN A 25 -4.52 -2.91 -25.13
CA ASN A 25 -5.00 -3.91 -26.08
C ASN A 25 -4.00 -3.97 -27.25
N MET A 26 -3.07 -4.91 -27.20
CA MET A 26 -2.09 -5.12 -28.24
C MET A 26 -2.69 -5.92 -29.40
N PHE A 27 -2.61 -5.35 -30.61
CA PHE A 27 -3.04 -5.99 -31.86
C PHE A 27 -4.49 -6.52 -31.86
N ASN A 28 -5.35 -5.95 -31.01
CA ASN A 28 -6.74 -6.36 -30.83
C ASN A 28 -6.92 -7.82 -30.37
N TYR A 29 -5.85 -8.49 -29.94
CA TYR A 29 -5.84 -9.90 -29.57
C TYR A 29 -5.39 -10.11 -28.13
N TYR A 30 -4.39 -9.33 -27.67
CA TYR A 30 -3.82 -9.50 -26.34
C TYR A 30 -4.18 -8.31 -25.44
N LYS A 31 -5.04 -8.57 -24.46
CA LYS A 31 -5.36 -7.62 -23.40
C LYS A 31 -4.38 -7.82 -22.27
N PHE A 32 -3.65 -6.77 -21.94
CA PHE A 32 -2.69 -6.75 -20.84
C PHE A 32 -2.87 -5.45 -20.05
N SER A 33 -2.91 -5.59 -18.74
CA SER A 33 -2.96 -4.45 -17.83
C SER A 33 -1.73 -4.46 -16.95
N PHE A 34 -1.22 -3.29 -16.63
CA PHE A 34 -0.18 -3.10 -15.63
C PHE A 34 -0.45 -1.80 -14.88
N GLY A 35 0.09 -1.68 -13.68
CA GLY A 35 -0.15 -0.51 -12.86
C GLY A 35 1.00 -0.17 -11.94
N PHE A 36 0.93 1.07 -11.46
CA PHE A 36 1.77 1.57 -10.39
C PHE A 36 0.89 1.99 -9.23
N ARG A 37 1.33 1.69 -8.01
CA ARG A 37 0.68 2.13 -6.79
C ARG A 37 1.68 2.88 -5.93
N TYR A 38 1.22 3.97 -5.36
CA TYR A 38 1.95 4.69 -4.32
C TYR A 38 1.10 4.77 -3.07
N SER A 39 1.69 4.43 -1.93
CA SER A 39 1.08 4.53 -0.61
C SER A 39 1.93 5.44 0.27
N TYR A 40 1.33 6.54 0.71
CA TYR A 40 1.91 7.51 1.63
C TYR A 40 1.35 7.30 3.04
N LEU A 41 2.22 7.21 4.04
CA LEU A 41 1.82 7.12 5.43
C LEU A 41 2.01 8.48 6.10
N PHE A 42 0.96 8.99 6.76
CA PHE A 42 0.99 10.32 7.36
C PHE A 42 1.75 10.37 8.69
N HIS A 43 1.96 9.23 9.33
CA HIS A 43 2.63 9.13 10.63
C HIS A 43 3.62 7.97 10.58
N ASP A 44 4.90 8.29 10.66
CA ASP A 44 5.95 7.29 10.85
C ASP A 44 5.81 6.70 12.25
N ASP A 45 5.81 5.38 12.35
CA ASP A 45 5.76 4.70 13.64
C ASP A 45 7.17 4.70 14.26
N PRO A 46 7.41 5.42 15.38
CA PRO A 46 8.72 5.42 16.03
C PRO A 46 9.11 4.04 16.59
N LEU A 47 8.15 3.11 16.74
CA LEU A 47 8.37 1.74 17.18
C LEU A 47 8.57 0.76 16.01
N ASN A 48 8.19 1.15 14.80
CA ASN A 48 8.32 0.31 13.61
C ASN A 48 8.94 1.11 12.47
N ALA A 49 10.27 1.27 12.54
CA ALA A 49 11.08 1.98 11.55
C ALA A 49 11.01 1.38 10.12
N ASN A 50 10.36 0.23 9.95
CA ASN A 50 10.21 -0.44 8.66
C ASN A 50 8.89 -0.10 7.95
N VAL A 51 8.01 0.67 8.59
CA VAL A 51 6.75 1.10 7.99
C VAL A 51 6.97 2.47 7.35
N ASN A 52 7.06 2.48 6.02
CA ASN A 52 7.42 3.63 5.22
C ASN A 52 6.54 3.76 3.96
N ASN A 53 6.70 4.87 3.26
CA ASN A 53 6.04 5.10 1.98
C ASN A 53 6.46 4.02 0.97
N THR A 54 5.47 3.43 0.31
CA THR A 54 5.69 2.27 -0.58
C THR A 54 5.31 2.63 -2.01
N PHE A 55 6.20 2.33 -2.95
CA PHE A 55 5.94 2.41 -4.38
C PHE A 55 6.02 1.01 -5.00
N GLU A 56 4.96 0.60 -5.70
CA GLU A 56 4.80 -0.75 -6.22
C GLU A 56 4.50 -0.71 -7.72
N PHE A 57 5.11 -1.64 -8.45
CA PHE A 57 4.67 -2.03 -9.78
C PHE A 57 3.89 -3.33 -9.68
N PHE A 58 2.74 -3.43 -10.35
CA PHE A 58 1.93 -4.64 -10.33
C PHE A 58 1.35 -4.98 -11.70
N ILE A 59 1.13 -6.28 -11.91
CA ILE A 59 0.45 -6.83 -13.07
C ILE A 59 -0.79 -7.57 -12.54
N PRO A 60 -2.02 -7.12 -12.85
CA PRO A 60 -3.23 -7.82 -12.45
C PRO A 60 -3.29 -9.20 -13.11
N LEU A 61 -3.38 -10.25 -12.29
CA LEU A 61 -3.65 -11.59 -12.78
C LEU A 61 -5.16 -11.75 -12.96
N VAL A 62 -5.62 -11.67 -14.21
CA VAL A 62 -7.02 -11.96 -14.55
C VAL A 62 -7.17 -13.47 -14.64
N ARG A 63 -7.85 -14.09 -13.67
CA ARG A 63 -8.20 -15.51 -13.73
C ARG A 63 -9.51 -15.67 -14.49
N PHE A 64 -9.46 -16.35 -15.61
CA PHE A 64 -10.61 -16.78 -16.42
C PHE A 64 -11.16 -18.12 -15.95
#